data_AF-A0A0N0K823-F1
#
_entry.id   AF-A0A0N0K823-F1
#
_cell.length_a   1.000
_cell.length_b   1.000
_cell.length_c   1.000
_cell.angle_alpha   90.00
_cell.angle_beta   90.00
_cell.angle_gamma   90.00
#
_symmetry.space_group_name_H-M   'P 1'
#
loop_
_entity.id
_entity.type
_entity.pdbx_description
1 polymer ?
#
loop_
_entity_poly.entity_id
_entity_poly.type
_entity_poly.pdbx_seq_one_letter_code
_entity_poly.pdbx_strand_id
1 'polypeptide(L)'
;MAASNDPSAMRKPLAAQGFEGEAHGPSIDPADVARFSAQAEEWWDARGPFAPLHKFNPARLGFIRDQVAARFGRDPRALRPFEGLRLIDIGCGGGLVAEP
;
A
#
# COMPACT_ATOMS: atom_id res chain seq x y z
N MET A 1 -0.46 14.95 3.73
CA MET A 1 -1.49 14.44 2.78
C MET A 1 -2.66 13.95 3.61
N ALA A 2 -3.88 14.40 3.31
CA ALA A 2 -5.07 13.89 3.98
C ALA A 2 -5.42 12.52 3.38
N ALA A 3 -5.39 11.47 4.20
CA ALA A 3 -5.91 10.16 3.80
C ALA A 3 -7.43 10.27 3.74
N SER A 4 -7.98 10.30 2.53
CA SER A 4 -9.42 10.32 2.30
C SER A 4 -9.95 8.89 2.42
N ASN A 5 -10.47 8.50 3.58
CA ASN A 5 -11.06 7.18 3.82
C ASN A 5 -12.43 7.00 3.11
N ASP A 6 -12.65 7.60 1.94
CA ASP A 6 -13.92 7.48 1.20
C ASP A 6 -13.95 6.16 0.41
N PRO A 7 -14.81 5.19 0.79
CA PRO A 7 -14.92 3.90 0.11
C PRO A 7 -15.77 3.96 -1.17
N SER A 8 -16.35 5.13 -1.52
CA SER A 8 -17.35 5.25 -2.60
C SER A 8 -16.77 5.68 -3.95
N ALA A 9 -15.56 6.23 -3.98
CA ALA A 9 -14.91 6.64 -5.21
C ALA A 9 -13.94 5.56 -5.69
N MET A 10 -14.16 5.03 -6.89
CA MET A 10 -13.18 4.23 -7.63
C MET A 10 -11.89 5.08 -7.76
N ARG A 11 -10.91 4.90 -6.87
CA ARG A 11 -9.59 5.50 -7.05
C ARG A 11 -8.97 4.84 -8.27
N LYS A 12 -8.81 5.61 -9.35
CA LYS A 12 -8.05 5.15 -10.51
C LYS A 12 -6.60 4.96 -10.06
N PRO A 13 -5.95 3.82 -10.36
CA PRO A 13 -4.55 3.64 -10.04
C PRO A 13 -3.74 4.76 -10.68
N LEU A 14 -2.76 5.29 -9.96
CA LEU A 14 -1.73 6.19 -10.49
C LEU A 14 -0.78 5.47 -11.46
N ALA A 15 -1.23 4.42 -12.14
CA ALA A 15 -0.48 3.66 -13.14
C ALA A 15 -0.08 4.53 -14.35
N ALA A 16 -0.73 5.69 -14.55
CA ALA A 16 -0.45 6.58 -15.67
C ALA A 16 0.92 7.29 -15.59
N GLN A 17 1.59 7.28 -14.43
CA GLN A 17 2.98 7.71 -14.31
C GLN A 17 3.83 6.47 -14.03
N GLY A 18 4.03 5.68 -15.09
CA GLY A 18 4.90 4.50 -15.03
C GLY A 18 6.28 4.88 -14.50
N PHE A 19 6.81 4.06 -13.59
CA PHE A 19 8.20 4.14 -13.22
C PHE A 19 9.02 3.68 -14.45
N GLU A 20 9.70 4.58 -15.15
CA GLU A 20 10.47 4.27 -16.38
C GLU A 20 11.77 3.48 -16.11
N GLY A 21 11.90 2.83 -14.96
CA GLY A 21 13.06 2.04 -14.58
C GLY A 21 12.72 0.56 -14.50
N GLU A 22 13.40 -0.27 -15.29
CA GLU A 22 13.38 -1.71 -15.09
C GLU A 22 14.18 -2.06 -13.82
N ALA A 23 13.49 -2.61 -12.82
CA ALA A 23 14.13 -3.05 -11.60
C ALA A 23 15.02 -4.28 -11.91
N HIS A 24 16.33 -4.15 -11.73
CA HIS A 24 17.31 -5.20 -11.97
C HIS A 24 18.12 -5.49 -10.70
N GLY A 25 18.38 -6.77 -10.43
CA GLY A 25 19.22 -7.18 -9.31
C GLY A 25 19.17 -8.68 -9.06
N PRO A 26 20.14 -9.22 -8.31
CA PRO A 26 20.22 -10.65 -8.01
C PRO A 26 19.06 -11.17 -7.15
N SER A 27 18.27 -10.29 -6.56
CA SER A 27 17.09 -10.61 -5.75
C SER A 27 15.77 -10.29 -6.46
N ILE A 28 15.78 -10.09 -7.78
CA ILE A 28 14.60 -9.78 -8.57
C ILE A 28 14.33 -10.94 -9.53
N ASP A 29 13.11 -11.47 -9.48
CA ASP A 29 12.61 -12.42 -10.48
C ASP A 29 11.82 -11.65 -11.55
N PRO A 30 12.32 -11.58 -12.80
CA PRO A 30 11.62 -10.91 -13.89
C PRO A 30 10.23 -11.49 -14.18
N ALA A 31 10.01 -12.78 -13.95
CA ALA A 31 8.72 -13.43 -14.20
C ALA A 31 7.65 -12.94 -13.22
N ASP A 32 8.03 -12.72 -11.95
CA ASP A 32 7.13 -12.14 -10.95
C ASP A 32 6.80 -10.68 -11.28
N VAL A 33 7.81 -9.88 -11.66
CA VAL A 33 7.60 -8.48 -12.08
C VAL A 33 6.61 -8.42 -13.25
N ALA A 34 6.81 -9.25 -14.27
CA ALA A 34 5.92 -9.30 -15.44
C ALA A 34 4.48 -9.71 -15.05
N ARG A 35 4.34 -10.76 -14.22
CA ARG A 35 3.03 -11.22 -13.74
C ARG A 35 2.25 -10.12 -13.03
N PHE A 36 2.86 -9.44 -12.05
CA PHE A 36 2.17 -8.41 -11.29
C PHE A 36 1.93 -7.13 -12.11
N SER A 37 2.85 -6.78 -13.02
CA SER A 37 2.67 -5.64 -13.93
C SER A 37 1.47 -5.83 -14.85
N ALA A 38 1.23 -7.05 -15.34
CA ALA A 38 0.07 -7.37 -16.18
C ALA A 38 -1.28 -7.20 -15.47
N GLN A 39 -1.29 -7.17 -14.13
CA GLN A 39 -2.49 -7.03 -13.30
C GLN A 39 -2.57 -5.65 -12.62
N ALA A 40 -1.72 -4.70 -13.00
CA ALA A 40 -1.57 -3.40 -12.32
C ALA A 40 -2.88 -2.59 -12.26
N GLU A 41 -3.69 -2.63 -13.31
CA GLU A 41 -4.96 -1.88 -13.39
C GLU A 41 -6.02 -2.41 -12.43
N GLU A 42 -5.94 -3.68 -12.04
CA GLU A 42 -6.93 -4.36 -11.20
C GLU A 42 -6.67 -4.19 -9.70
N TRP A 43 -5.53 -3.61 -9.32
CA TRP A 43 -5.07 -3.58 -7.93
C TRP A 43 -6.06 -2.92 -6.97
N TRP A 44 -6.82 -1.94 -7.45
CA TRP A 44 -7.79 -1.17 -6.66
C TRP A 44 -9.24 -1.62 -6.82
N ASP A 45 -9.51 -2.67 -7.61
CA ASP A 45 -10.85 -3.27 -7.63
C ASP A 45 -11.06 -4.12 -6.38
N ALA A 46 -11.90 -3.64 -5.45
CA ALA A 46 -12.26 -4.32 -4.22
C ALA A 46 -13.00 -5.66 -4.43
N ARG A 47 -13.45 -5.94 -5.65
CA ARG A 47 -14.07 -7.22 -6.04
C ARG A 47 -13.21 -8.02 -7.04
N GLY A 48 -12.08 -7.46 -7.47
CA GLY A 48 -11.15 -8.08 -8.40
C GLY A 48 -10.22 -9.10 -7.73
N PRO A 49 -9.18 -9.57 -8.44
CA PRO A 49 -8.29 -10.63 -7.95
C PRO A 49 -7.56 -10.29 -6.64
N PHE A 50 -7.34 -9.00 -6.37
CA PHE A 50 -6.69 -8.52 -5.15
C PHE A 50 -7.67 -8.24 -4.00
N ALA A 51 -8.96 -8.55 -4.13
CA ALA A 51 -9.96 -8.38 -3.08
C ALA A 51 -9.57 -8.93 -1.69
N PRO A 52 -8.86 -10.08 -1.57
CA PRO A 52 -8.36 -10.52 -0.26
C PRO A 52 -7.43 -9.51 0.42
N LEU A 53 -6.58 -8.80 -0.34
CA LEU A 53 -5.69 -7.78 0.21
C LEU A 53 -6.48 -6.61 0.78
N HIS A 54 -7.49 -6.12 0.04
CA HIS A 54 -8.42 -5.07 0.48
C HIS A 54 -9.14 -5.45 1.77
N LYS A 55 -9.66 -6.67 1.87
CA LYS A 55 -10.35 -7.15 3.08
C LYS A 55 -9.42 -7.27 4.28
N PHE A 56 -8.14 -7.54 4.04
CA PHE A 56 -7.13 -7.68 5.08
C PHE A 56 -6.52 -6.33 5.51
N ASN A 57 -6.70 -5.25 4.73
CA ASN A 57 -6.19 -3.90 5.03
C ASN A 57 -6.45 -3.43 6.48
N PRO A 58 -7.67 -3.54 7.02
CA PRO A 58 -7.95 -3.01 8.35
C PRO A 58 -7.10 -3.70 9.43
N ALA A 59 -6.93 -5.03 9.33
CA ALA A 59 -6.14 -5.80 10.29
C ALA A 59 -4.65 -5.44 10.22
N ARG A 60 -4.07 -5.40 9.01
CA ARG A 60 -2.65 -5.06 8.83
C ARG A 60 -2.33 -3.62 9.25
N LEU A 61 -3.20 -2.66 8.93
CA LEU A 61 -3.01 -1.25 9.31
C LEU A 61 -3.12 -1.07 10.82
N GLY A 62 -4.06 -1.77 11.46
CA GLY A 62 -4.16 -1.81 12.93
C GLY A 62 -2.88 -2.33 13.57
N PHE A 63 -2.37 -3.46 13.07
CA PHE A 63 -1.11 -4.03 13.56
C PHE A 63 0.07 -3.08 13.38
N ILE A 64 0.29 -2.52 12.18
CA ILE A 64 1.38 -1.58 11.90
C ILE A 64 1.30 -0.36 12.84
N ARG A 65 0.11 0.24 12.97
CA ARG A 65 -0.12 1.37 13.88
C ARG A 65 0.27 1.03 15.31
N ASP A 66 -0.20 -0.09 15.82
CA ASP A 66 0.02 -0.48 17.21
C ASP A 66 1.49 -0.80 17.49
N GLN A 67 2.18 -1.46 16.55
CA GLN A 67 3.61 -1.72 16.65
C GLN A 67 4.44 -0.43 16.61
N VAL A 68 4.13 0.49 15.71
CA VAL A 68 4.80 1.80 15.63
C VAL A 68 4.53 2.61 16.91
N ALA A 69 3.30 2.61 17.40
CA ALA A 69 2.94 3.30 18.64
C ALA A 69 3.75 2.76 19.84
N ALA A 70 3.81 1.43 19.99
CA ALA A 70 4.61 0.80 21.03
C ALA A 70 6.11 1.10 20.88
N ARG A 71 6.65 1.03 19.66
CA ARG A 71 8.08 1.20 19.39
C ARG A 71 8.59 2.62 19.61
N PHE A 72 7.76 3.63 19.32
CA PHE A 72 8.12 5.05 19.36
C PHE A 72 7.43 5.83 20.48
N GLY A 73 6.73 5.14 21.40
CA GLY A 73 6.08 5.77 22.56
C GLY A 73 4.96 6.74 22.18
N ARG A 74 4.10 6.35 21.24
CA ARG A 74 3.03 7.21 20.69
C ARG A 74 1.65 6.71 21.11
N ASP A 75 0.66 7.61 21.07
CA ASP A 75 -0.74 7.21 21.25
C ASP A 75 -1.31 6.64 19.93
N PRO A 76 -1.72 5.35 19.89
CA PRO A 76 -2.31 4.75 18.71
C PRO A 76 -3.69 5.34 18.38
N ARG A 77 -4.33 6.07 19.29
CA ARG A 77 -5.64 6.73 19.08
C ARG A 77 -5.51 8.19 18.63
N ALA A 78 -4.30 8.74 18.58
CA ALA A 78 -4.08 10.08 18.05
C ALA A 78 -4.53 10.17 16.58
N LEU A 79 -5.00 11.35 16.16
CA LEU A 79 -5.45 11.58 14.78
C LEU A 79 -4.33 11.36 13.74
N ARG A 80 -3.07 11.63 14.11
CA ARG A 80 -1.90 11.48 13.24
C ARG A 80 -0.82 10.67 13.97
N PRO A 81 -1.04 9.36 14.19
CA PRO A 81 -0.14 8.54 15.01
C PRO A 81 1.26 8.42 14.38
N PHE A 82 1.39 8.65 13.07
CA PHE A 82 2.65 8.59 12.33
C PHE A 82 3.34 9.94 12.11
N GLU A 83 2.81 11.05 12.65
CA GLU A 83 3.38 12.38 12.40
C GLU A 83 4.86 12.49 12.77
N GLY A 84 5.67 13.06 11.86
CA GLY A 84 7.12 13.20 12.05
C GLY A 84 7.93 11.91 11.83
N LEU A 85 7.30 10.79 11.51
CA LEU A 85 8.00 9.58 11.06
C LEU A 85 8.18 9.60 9.54
N ARG A 86 9.25 8.97 9.06
CA ARG A 86 9.40 8.59 7.65
C ARG A 86 9.14 7.10 7.51
N LEU A 87 8.27 6.72 6.59
CA LEU A 87 7.87 5.34 6.34
C LEU A 87 8.26 4.93 4.93
N ILE A 88 8.56 3.65 4.74
CA ILE A 88 8.82 3.02 3.45
C ILE A 88 8.06 1.70 3.38
N ASP A 89 7.33 1.49 2.30
CA ASP A 89 6.61 0.25 2.00
C ASP A 89 7.32 -0.46 0.85
N ILE A 90 8.10 -1.50 1.18
CA ILE A 90 8.90 -2.25 0.21
C ILE A 90 8.01 -3.28 -0.47
N GLY A 91 7.92 -3.22 -1.80
CA GLY A 91 6.97 -4.04 -2.53
C GLY A 91 5.54 -3.51 -2.42
N CYS A 92 5.38 -2.18 -2.38
CA CYS A 92 4.08 -1.52 -2.21
C CYS A 92 3.05 -1.89 -3.30
N GLY A 93 3.51 -2.31 -4.49
CA GLY A 93 2.65 -2.67 -5.61
C GLY A 93 1.69 -1.52 -5.94
N GLY A 94 0.40 -1.80 -6.01
CA GLY A 94 -0.64 -0.76 -6.20
C GLY A 94 -0.82 0.20 -5.02
N GLY A 95 0.01 0.18 -3.98
CA GLY A 95 0.01 1.17 -2.91
C GLY A 95 -1.09 0.99 -1.87
N LEU A 96 -1.70 -0.19 -1.77
CA LEU A 96 -2.83 -0.43 -0.87
C LEU A 96 -2.51 -0.14 0.61
N VAL A 97 -1.25 -0.28 1.05
CA VAL A 97 -0.82 0.00 2.44
C VAL A 97 -0.39 1.45 2.58
N ALA A 98 0.35 1.95 1.58
CA ALA A 98 0.97 3.26 1.61
C ALA A 98 -0.04 4.41 1.45
N GLU A 99 -1.09 4.19 0.66
CA GLU A 99 -2.13 5.19 0.36
C GLU A 99 -3.55 4.63 0.61
N PRO A 100 -3.87 4.15 1.82
CA PRO A 100 -5.14 3.51 2.09
C PRO A 100 -6.35 4.46 1.99
#